data_AF-A0A0B1SJJ9-F1
#
_entry.id   AF-A0A0B1SJJ9-F1
#
_cell.length_a   1.000
_cell.length_b   1.000
_cell.length_c   1.000
_cell.angle_alpha   90.00
_cell.angle_beta   90.00
_cell.angle_gamma   90.00
#
_symmetry.space_group_name_H-M   'P 1'
#
loop_
_entity.id
_entity.type
_entity.pdbx_description
1 polymer ?
#
loop_
_entity_poly.entity_id
_entity_poly.type
_entity_poly.pdbx_seq_one_letter_code
_entity_poly.pdbx_strand_id
1 'polypeptide(L)'
;MPPKPKYDSSLMEACKNLAAEWTSTPDNATPAASNAFEKMSPTQKVATLDKIRLSGKFTAAKMPALTSSFKLEEARNCELKFSWLMLGLDTQWAPIIPKALAFVLTVGRMKFCKPIYRSMFKWPAARDAALKQFEDNRKNMHPITASVIAKLLT
;
A
#
# COMPACT_ATOMS: atom_id res chain seq x y z
N MET A 1 -24.70 5.47 13.60
CA MET A 1 -24.37 5.82 12.21
C MET A 1 -25.65 6.21 11.48
N PRO A 2 -25.64 7.23 10.61
CA PRO A 2 -26.81 7.58 9.81
C PRO A 2 -27.20 6.44 8.84
N PRO A 3 -28.46 6.38 8.38
CA PRO A 3 -28.90 5.38 7.40
C PRO A 3 -28.08 5.50 6.11
N LYS A 4 -27.59 4.36 5.61
CA LYS A 4 -26.68 4.33 4.46
C LYS A 4 -27.43 4.70 3.18
N PRO A 5 -26.96 5.71 2.42
CA PRO A 5 -27.51 6.01 1.10
C PRO A 5 -27.31 4.84 0.13
N LYS A 6 -28.20 4.70 -0.85
CA LYS A 6 -28.02 3.76 -1.97
C LYS A 6 -27.09 4.40 -3.00
N TYR A 7 -25.91 3.82 -3.18
CA TYR A 7 -24.93 4.25 -4.19
C TYR A 7 -24.96 3.29 -5.37
N ASP A 8 -24.71 3.79 -6.59
CA ASP A 8 -24.45 2.94 -7.75
C ASP A 8 -23.14 2.16 -7.52
N SER A 9 -23.22 0.82 -7.59
CA SER A 9 -22.12 -0.10 -7.33
C SER A 9 -21.41 -0.61 -8.59
N SER A 10 -21.88 -0.23 -9.78
CA SER A 10 -21.39 -0.73 -11.07
C SER A 10 -19.85 -0.70 -11.18
N LEU A 11 -19.24 0.46 -10.91
CA LEU A 11 -17.78 0.64 -10.97
C LEU A 11 -17.02 -0.10 -9.85
N MET A 12 -17.67 -0.31 -8.70
CA MET A 12 -17.08 -1.04 -7.58
C MET A 12 -17.11 -2.55 -7.77
N GLU A 13 -18.07 -3.08 -8.53
CA GLU A 13 -18.18 -4.51 -8.80
C GLU A 13 -16.97 -5.03 -9.57
N ALA A 14 -16.52 -4.31 -10.60
CA ALA A 14 -15.29 -4.65 -11.31
C ALA A 14 -14.06 -4.70 -10.38
N CYS A 15 -13.95 -3.76 -9.45
CA CYS A 15 -12.86 -3.73 -8.46
C CYS A 15 -12.94 -4.90 -7.48
N LYS A 16 -14.16 -5.24 -7.02
CA LYS A 16 -14.42 -6.35 -6.10
C LYS A 16 -14.11 -7.69 -6.74
N ASN A 17 -14.53 -7.89 -7.99
CA ASN A 17 -14.32 -9.14 -8.72
C ASN A 17 -12.82 -9.37 -8.93
N LEU A 18 -12.08 -8.36 -9.40
CA LEU A 18 -10.64 -8.48 -9.57
C LEU A 18 -9.92 -8.72 -8.23
N ALA A 19 -10.31 -8.01 -7.16
CA ALA A 19 -9.75 -8.25 -5.84
C ALA A 19 -10.05 -9.67 -5.32
N ALA A 20 -11.26 -10.19 -5.54
CA ALA A 20 -11.67 -11.53 -5.16
C ALA A 20 -10.82 -12.59 -5.87
N GLU A 21 -10.59 -12.43 -7.18
CA GLU A 21 -9.71 -13.31 -7.96
C GLU A 21 -8.30 -13.36 -7.38
N TRP A 22 -7.68 -12.21 -7.07
CA TRP A 22 -6.35 -12.18 -6.45
C TRP A 22 -6.29 -12.85 -5.08
N THR A 23 -7.37 -12.77 -4.32
CA THR A 23 -7.45 -13.41 -2.99
C THR A 23 -7.77 -14.90 -3.06
N SER A 24 -8.46 -15.36 -4.10
CA SER A 24 -8.90 -16.75 -4.29
C SER A 24 -7.90 -17.59 -5.08
N THR A 25 -7.10 -16.96 -5.95
CA THR A 25 -6.08 -17.63 -6.76
C THR A 25 -4.96 -18.16 -5.86
N PRO A 26 -4.37 -19.34 -6.12
CA PRO A 26 -3.21 -19.82 -5.36
C PRO A 26 -1.98 -18.90 -5.48
N ASP A 27 -1.04 -19.01 -4.54
CA ASP A 27 0.15 -18.14 -4.45
C ASP A 27 1.09 -18.20 -5.66
N ASN A 28 0.99 -19.25 -6.48
CA ASN A 28 1.83 -19.49 -7.66
C ASN A 28 1.18 -19.08 -9.00
N ALA A 29 -0.03 -18.51 -8.97
CA ALA A 29 -0.79 -18.21 -10.17
C ALA A 29 -1.17 -16.72 -10.25
N THR A 30 -1.16 -16.21 -11.49
CA THR A 30 -1.59 -14.85 -11.80
C THR A 30 -3.02 -14.90 -12.34
N PRO A 31 -3.97 -14.11 -11.81
CA PRO A 31 -5.33 -14.08 -12.33
C PRO A 31 -5.38 -13.68 -13.81
N ALA A 32 -6.21 -14.36 -14.60
CA ALA A 32 -6.38 -14.07 -16.02
C ALA A 32 -6.89 -12.64 -16.28
N ALA A 33 -7.68 -12.08 -15.36
CA ALA A 33 -8.22 -10.73 -15.45
C ALA A 33 -7.20 -9.62 -15.11
N SER A 34 -5.92 -9.93 -14.96
CA SER A 34 -4.89 -8.93 -14.65
C SER A 34 -4.80 -7.81 -15.71
N ASN A 35 -5.13 -8.11 -16.97
CA ASN A 35 -5.19 -7.12 -18.05
C ASN A 35 -6.33 -6.09 -17.89
N ALA A 36 -7.40 -6.43 -17.16
CA ALA A 36 -8.51 -5.53 -16.90
C ALA A 36 -8.05 -4.33 -16.06
N PHE A 37 -7.02 -4.52 -15.24
CA PHE A 37 -6.43 -3.47 -14.44
C PHE A 37 -5.93 -2.30 -15.29
N GLU A 38 -5.31 -2.55 -16.45
CA GLU A 38 -4.80 -1.47 -17.30
C GLU A 38 -5.92 -0.52 -17.77
N LYS A 39 -7.09 -1.07 -18.09
CA LYS A 39 -8.29 -0.35 -18.55
C LYS A 39 -9.06 0.36 -17.43
N MET A 40 -8.75 0.08 -16.16
CA MET A 40 -9.39 0.73 -15.02
C MET A 40 -8.91 2.17 -14.83
N SER A 41 -9.81 3.03 -14.35
CA SER A 41 -9.48 4.39 -13.91
C SER A 41 -8.52 4.37 -12.69
N PRO A 42 -7.75 5.44 -12.44
CA PRO A 42 -6.85 5.51 -11.28
C PRO A 42 -7.55 5.21 -9.95
N THR A 43 -8.77 5.71 -9.75
CA THR A 43 -9.56 5.49 -8.54
C THR A 43 -9.94 4.01 -8.37
N GLN A 44 -10.32 3.33 -9.46
CA GLN A 44 -10.62 1.91 -9.44
C GLN A 44 -9.37 1.06 -9.15
N LYS A 45 -8.21 1.44 -9.70
CA LYS A 45 -6.93 0.79 -9.42
C LYS A 45 -6.60 0.83 -7.93
N VAL A 46 -6.70 2.02 -7.33
CA VAL A 46 -6.52 2.21 -5.88
C VAL A 46 -7.53 1.39 -5.08
N ALA A 47 -8.82 1.49 -5.43
CA ALA A 47 -9.87 0.76 -4.74
C ALA A 47 -9.68 -0.76 -4.82
N THR A 48 -9.19 -1.29 -5.93
CA THR A 48 -8.89 -2.72 -6.10
C THR A 48 -7.78 -3.15 -5.13
N LEU A 49 -6.66 -2.42 -5.08
CA LEU A 49 -5.57 -2.72 -4.13
C LEU A 49 -6.04 -2.61 -2.67
N ASP A 50 -6.82 -1.59 -2.35
CA ASP A 50 -7.38 -1.42 -1.00
C ASP A 50 -8.30 -2.58 -0.64
N LYS A 51 -9.11 -3.10 -1.59
CA LYS A 51 -9.95 -4.28 -1.36
C LYS A 51 -9.12 -5.55 -1.17
N ILE A 52 -8.05 -5.74 -1.94
CA ILE A 52 -7.11 -6.86 -1.74
C ILE A 52 -6.50 -6.78 -0.34
N ARG A 53 -6.02 -5.61 0.06
CA ARG A 53 -5.43 -5.37 1.37
C ARG A 53 -6.41 -5.62 2.52
N LEU A 54 -7.62 -5.08 2.42
CA LEU A 54 -8.67 -5.23 3.44
C LEU A 54 -9.23 -6.65 3.53
N SER A 55 -8.99 -7.51 2.52
CA SER A 55 -9.44 -8.91 2.57
C SER A 55 -8.75 -9.72 3.65
N GLY A 56 -7.52 -9.36 4.05
CA GLY A 56 -6.68 -10.12 4.98
C GLY A 56 -6.23 -11.50 4.47
N LYS A 57 -6.58 -11.88 3.24
CA LYS A 57 -6.28 -13.20 2.62
C LYS A 57 -5.09 -13.15 1.67
N PHE A 58 -4.50 -11.98 1.47
CA PHE A 58 -3.38 -11.79 0.56
C PHE A 58 -2.05 -12.07 1.27
N THR A 59 -1.13 -12.77 0.59
CA THR A 59 0.15 -13.23 1.16
C THR A 59 1.33 -12.53 0.48
N ALA A 60 2.49 -12.49 1.16
CA ALA A 60 3.72 -11.91 0.60
C ALA A 60 4.19 -12.63 -0.66
N ALA A 61 3.92 -13.93 -0.81
CA ALA A 61 4.32 -14.72 -1.98
C ALA A 61 3.68 -14.21 -3.28
N LYS A 62 2.48 -13.62 -3.20
CA LYS A 62 1.77 -13.03 -4.34
C LYS A 62 2.23 -11.62 -4.71
N MET A 63 2.98 -10.94 -3.83
CA MET A 63 3.42 -9.56 -4.07
C MET A 63 4.21 -9.39 -5.37
N PRO A 64 5.17 -10.27 -5.74
CA PRO A 64 5.90 -10.16 -7.00
C PRO A 64 4.97 -10.25 -8.22
N ALA A 65 4.09 -11.27 -8.25
CA ALA A 65 3.14 -11.46 -9.35
C ALA A 65 2.19 -10.27 -9.51
N LEU A 66 1.66 -9.74 -8.41
CA LEU A 66 0.82 -8.54 -8.38
C LEU A 66 1.58 -7.31 -8.90
N THR A 67 2.80 -7.11 -8.41
CA THR A 67 3.64 -5.96 -8.74
C THR A 67 3.98 -5.92 -10.22
N SER A 68 4.36 -7.06 -10.80
CA SER A 68 4.65 -7.18 -12.24
C SER A 68 3.40 -7.04 -13.09
N SER A 69 2.30 -7.71 -12.72
CA SER A 69 1.05 -7.68 -13.50
C SER A 69 0.45 -6.27 -13.60
N PHE A 70 0.55 -5.49 -12.52
CA PHE A 70 -0.02 -4.16 -12.44
C PHE A 70 1.01 -3.03 -12.66
N LYS A 71 2.27 -3.37 -12.94
CA LYS A 71 3.39 -2.42 -13.13
C LYS A 71 3.46 -1.38 -12.00
N LEU A 72 3.29 -1.82 -10.75
CA LEU A 72 3.10 -0.92 -9.59
C LEU A 72 4.36 -0.16 -9.21
N GLU A 73 5.55 -0.67 -9.56
CA GLU A 73 6.81 0.03 -9.27
C GLU A 73 6.95 1.33 -10.07
N GLU A 74 6.48 1.30 -11.32
CA GLU A 74 6.50 2.40 -12.29
C GLU A 74 5.32 3.37 -12.09
N ALA A 75 4.40 3.06 -11.18
CA ALA A 75 3.24 3.88 -10.93
C ALA A 75 3.63 5.29 -10.45
N ARG A 76 3.26 6.31 -11.24
CA ARG A 76 3.43 7.73 -10.88
C ARG A 76 2.36 8.25 -9.91
N ASN A 77 1.24 7.55 -9.81
CA ASN A 77 0.15 7.95 -8.92
C ASN A 77 0.51 7.65 -7.46
N CYS A 78 0.62 8.69 -6.64
CA CYS A 78 0.99 8.56 -5.22
C CYS A 78 -0.01 7.74 -4.39
N GLU A 79 -1.31 7.80 -4.69
CA GLU A 79 -2.32 7.02 -3.96
C GLU A 79 -2.21 5.54 -4.29
N LEU A 80 -1.97 5.22 -5.57
CA LEU A 80 -1.77 3.85 -6.01
C LEU A 80 -0.49 3.26 -5.42
N LYS A 81 0.61 4.01 -5.51
CA LYS A 81 1.90 3.61 -4.94
C LYS A 81 1.78 3.43 -3.42
N PHE A 82 1.11 4.34 -2.73
CA PHE A 82 0.84 4.22 -1.30
C PHE A 82 0.07 2.94 -0.95
N SER A 83 -1.03 2.64 -1.65
CA SER A 83 -1.82 1.43 -1.39
C SER A 83 -0.99 0.16 -1.58
N TRP A 84 -0.18 0.09 -2.63
CA TRP A 84 0.78 -1.00 -2.87
C TRP A 84 1.84 -1.12 -1.76
N LEU A 85 2.46 -0.01 -1.34
CA LEU A 85 3.45 0.00 -0.25
C LEU A 85 2.83 -0.52 1.05
N MET A 86 1.61 -0.08 1.38
CA MET A 86 0.90 -0.55 2.57
C MET A 86 0.55 -2.04 2.48
N LEU A 87 0.15 -2.53 1.32
CA LEU A 87 -0.09 -3.97 1.11
C LEU A 87 1.18 -4.80 1.35
N GLY A 88 2.33 -4.35 0.82
CA GLY A 88 3.61 -5.01 1.05
C GLY A 88 4.06 -4.97 2.50
N LEU A 89 3.85 -3.85 3.20
CA LEU A 89 4.19 -3.71 4.61
C LEU A 89 3.30 -4.59 5.51
N ASP A 90 2.00 -4.64 5.22
CA ASP A 90 1.05 -5.46 5.99
C ASP A 90 1.27 -6.96 5.78
N THR A 91 1.73 -7.36 4.58
CA THR A 91 2.13 -8.74 4.29
C THR A 91 3.58 -9.08 4.67
N GLN A 92 4.36 -8.11 5.16
CA GLN A 92 5.78 -8.27 5.51
C GLN A 92 6.66 -8.72 4.33
N TRP A 93 6.40 -8.19 3.13
CA TRP A 93 7.21 -8.44 1.93
C TRP A 93 8.50 -7.60 1.94
N ALA A 94 9.63 -8.19 2.35
CA ALA A 94 10.92 -7.51 2.56
C ALA A 94 11.37 -6.54 1.44
N PRO A 95 11.20 -6.86 0.14
CA PRO A 95 11.58 -5.95 -0.94
C PRO A 95 10.84 -4.60 -0.96
N ILE A 96 9.74 -4.46 -0.22
CA ILE A 96 8.99 -3.19 -0.12
C ILE A 96 9.69 -2.14 0.74
N ILE A 97 10.54 -2.57 1.69
CA ILE A 97 11.15 -1.70 2.70
C ILE A 97 11.88 -0.51 2.07
N PRO A 98 12.87 -0.70 1.17
CA PRO A 98 13.58 0.43 0.56
C PRO A 98 12.66 1.32 -0.27
N LYS A 99 11.62 0.75 -0.89
CA LYS A 99 10.66 1.49 -1.74
C LYS A 99 9.75 2.39 -0.90
N ALA A 100 9.31 1.88 0.24
CA ALA A 100 8.50 2.64 1.18
C ALA A 100 9.32 3.72 1.89
N LEU A 101 10.59 3.45 2.22
CA LEU A 101 11.53 4.43 2.78
C LEU A 101 11.82 5.57 1.79
N ALA A 102 12.06 5.27 0.52
CA ALA A 102 12.23 6.30 -0.50
C ALA A 102 10.95 7.14 -0.67
N PHE A 103 9.77 6.50 -0.68
CA PHE A 103 8.50 7.17 -0.88
C PHE A 103 8.17 8.19 0.22
N VAL A 104 8.43 7.86 1.49
CA VAL A 104 8.17 8.80 2.60
C VAL A 104 9.07 10.03 2.54
N LEU A 105 10.31 9.90 2.07
CA LEU A 105 11.22 11.04 1.86
C LEU A 105 10.79 11.91 0.68
N THR A 106 10.35 11.31 -0.42
CA THR A 106 9.91 12.07 -1.60
C THR A 106 8.63 12.85 -1.36
N VAL A 107 7.63 12.26 -0.68
CA VAL A 107 6.29 12.86 -0.60
C VAL A 107 6.10 13.72 0.66
N GLY A 108 6.63 13.31 1.81
CA GLY A 108 6.52 14.06 3.08
C GLY A 108 5.10 14.29 3.64
N ARG A 109 4.04 13.89 2.92
CA ARG A 109 2.64 14.10 3.33
C ARG A 109 2.25 13.15 4.45
N MET A 110 1.68 13.70 5.53
CA MET A 110 1.27 12.94 6.72
C MET A 110 0.26 11.81 6.44
N LYS A 111 -0.62 11.98 5.43
CA LYS A 111 -1.54 10.92 4.95
C LYS A 111 -0.81 9.62 4.66
N PHE A 112 0.43 9.70 4.17
CA PHE A 112 1.22 8.55 3.77
C PHE A 112 2.34 8.21 4.76
N CYS A 113 3.06 9.23 5.24
CA CYS A 113 4.21 9.02 6.11
C CYS A 113 3.83 8.34 7.43
N LYS A 114 2.76 8.81 8.09
CA LYS A 114 2.32 8.27 9.38
C LYS A 114 1.99 6.77 9.31
N PRO A 115 1.13 6.28 8.40
CA PRO A 115 0.83 4.86 8.32
C PRO A 115 2.04 4.02 7.89
N ILE A 116 2.89 4.50 6.97
CA ILE A 116 4.09 3.75 6.55
C ILE A 116 5.06 3.56 7.73
N TYR A 117 5.45 4.65 8.40
CA TYR A 117 6.35 4.55 9.57
C TYR A 117 5.73 3.69 10.67
N ARG A 118 4.42 3.80 10.92
CA ARG A 118 3.72 2.96 11.89
C ARG A 118 3.82 1.47 11.55
N SER A 119 3.63 1.08 10.29
CA SER A 119 3.76 -0.32 9.89
C SER A 119 5.21 -0.79 9.96
N MET A 120 6.18 0.03 9.54
CA MET A 120 7.60 -0.32 9.61
C MET A 120 8.10 -0.48 11.05
N PHE A 121 7.73 0.42 11.97
CA PHE A 121 8.17 0.33 13.37
C PHE A 121 7.62 -0.90 14.08
N LYS A 122 6.47 -1.42 13.65
CA LYS A 122 5.89 -2.67 14.16
C LYS A 122 6.52 -3.93 13.57
N TRP A 123 7.26 -3.81 12.48
CA TRP A 123 7.85 -4.94 11.78
C TRP A 123 9.36 -5.01 12.09
N PRO A 124 9.83 -6.04 12.83
CA PRO A 124 11.23 -6.11 13.26
C PRO A 124 12.26 -5.96 12.14
N ALA A 125 12.01 -6.55 10.96
CA ALA A 125 12.93 -6.48 9.82
C ALA A 125 13.04 -5.07 9.20
N ALA A 126 12.03 -4.22 9.36
CA ALA A 126 12.01 -2.86 8.81
C ALA A 126 12.32 -1.78 9.86
N ARG A 127 12.23 -2.12 11.15
CA ARG A 127 12.27 -1.15 12.25
C ARG A 127 13.59 -0.38 12.29
N ASP A 128 14.72 -1.06 12.25
CA ASP A 128 16.04 -0.42 12.36
C ASP A 128 16.32 0.49 11.16
N ALA A 129 15.97 0.04 9.94
CA ALA A 129 16.11 0.84 8.74
C ALA A 129 15.21 2.09 8.78
N ALA A 130 13.97 1.97 9.25
CA ALA A 130 13.05 3.09 9.40
C ALA A 130 13.49 4.07 10.49
N LEU A 131 14.01 3.59 11.61
CA LEU A 131 14.56 4.40 12.69
C LEU A 131 15.76 5.22 12.22
N LYS A 132 16.73 4.55 11.59
CA LYS A 132 17.93 5.20 11.07
C LYS A 132 17.55 6.32 10.09
N GLN A 133 16.72 6.01 9.09
CA GLN A 133 16.33 7.01 8.11
C GLN A 133 15.51 8.15 8.72
N PHE A 134 14.65 7.86 9.71
CA PHE A 134 13.90 8.89 10.41
C PHE A 134 14.84 9.87 11.13
N GLU A 135 15.81 9.38 11.90
CA GLU A 135 16.75 10.25 12.62
C GLU A 135 17.65 11.05 11.67
N ASP A 136 18.16 10.41 10.60
CA ASP A 136 19.00 11.07 9.59
C ASP A 136 18.26 12.24 8.90
N ASN A 137 16.95 12.11 8.70
CA ASN A 137 16.14 13.11 8.01
C ASN A 137 15.30 13.99 8.94
N ARG A 138 15.31 13.74 10.25
CA ARG A 138 14.43 14.39 11.23
C ARG A 138 14.50 15.91 11.19
N LYS A 139 15.71 16.46 10.96
CA LYS A 139 15.97 17.90 10.86
C LYS A 139 15.39 18.53 9.59
N ASN A 140 15.24 17.74 8.53
CA ASN A 140 14.73 18.19 7.23
C ASN A 140 13.21 18.02 7.11
N MET A 141 12.59 17.28 8.04
CA MET A 141 11.14 17.11 8.08
C MET A 141 10.44 18.32 8.68
N HIS A 142 9.21 18.59 8.24
CA HIS A 142 8.36 19.58 8.90
C HIS A 142 8.20 19.25 10.39
N PRO A 143 8.33 20.22 11.33
CA PRO A 143 8.36 19.95 12.77
C PRO A 143 7.17 19.13 13.29
N ILE A 144 5.96 19.39 12.76
CA ILE A 144 4.76 18.63 13.12
C ILE A 144 4.88 17.15 12.67
N THR A 145 5.40 16.91 11.46
CA THR A 145 5.60 15.56 10.93
C THR A 145 6.60 14.78 11.77
N ALA A 146 7.74 15.41 12.09
CA ALA A 146 8.75 14.81 12.96
C ALA A 146 8.20 14.50 14.35
N SER A 147 7.44 15.42 14.95
CA SER A 147 6.81 15.21 16.27
C SER A 147 5.83 14.03 16.25
N VAL A 148 4.96 13.93 15.23
CA VAL A 148 3.99 12.84 15.14
C VAL A 148 4.67 11.50 14.89
N ILE A 149 5.71 11.44 14.06
CA ILE A 149 6.44 10.19 13.80
C ILE A 149 7.22 9.76 15.05
N ALA A 150 7.86 10.70 15.76
CA ALA A 150 8.54 10.40 17.01
C ALA A 150 7.59 9.80 18.06
N LYS A 151 6.35 10.31 18.14
CA LYS A 151 5.30 9.74 19.00
C LYS A 151 4.84 8.33 18.62
N LEU A 152 5.18 7.83 17.42
CA LEU A 152 4.89 6.43 17.05
C LEU A 152 5.94 5.45 17.60
N LEU A 153 7.09 5.95 18.05
CA LEU A 153 8.17 5.16 18.64
C LEU A 153 7.98 4.92 20.14
N THR A 154 7.13 5.75 20.76
CA THR A 154 6.72 5.66 22.17
C THR A 154 5.48 4.77 22.29
#